data_AF-A0A1M6ZFA4-F1
#
_entry.id   AF-A0A1M6ZFA4-F1
#
_cell.length_a   1.000
_cell.length_b   1.000
_cell.length_c   1.000
_cell.angle_alpha   90.00
_cell.angle_beta   90.00
_cell.angle_gamma   90.00
#
_symmetry.space_group_name_H-M   'P 1'
#
loop_
_entity.id
_entity.type
_entity.pdbx_description
1 polymer ?
#
loop_
_entity_poly.entity_id
_entity_poly.type
_entity_poly.pdbx_seq_one_letter_code
_entity_poly.pdbx_strand_id
1 'polypeptide(L)'
;MTRFIKNAILFIIAIILVPLSVANRHPVTLALNPFDPQDPRLSITDIPLFWVIFASLGAGIIVGGIGAWMKQGKWRKEARVKRREARDLHKEADQLREIANQQTPSPVPGLAAPAGKRPAA
;
A
#
# COMPACT_ATOMS: atom_id res chain seq x y z
N MET A 1 -2.61 -9.81 8.65
CA MET A 1 -1.37 -9.42 9.35
C MET A 1 -1.17 -7.91 9.49
N THR A 2 -1.16 -7.13 8.39
CA THR A 2 -0.80 -5.70 8.42
C THR A 2 -1.67 -4.83 9.34
N ARG A 3 -2.97 -5.13 9.45
CA ARG A 3 -3.86 -4.43 10.39
C ARG A 3 -3.51 -4.68 11.85
N PHE A 4 -3.08 -5.89 12.20
CA PHE A 4 -2.66 -6.23 13.56
C PHE A 4 -1.38 -5.48 13.94
N ILE A 5 -0.37 -5.48 13.08
CA ILE A 5 0.88 -4.74 13.31
C ILE A 5 0.61 -3.24 13.45
N LYS A 6 -0.23 -2.67 12.58
CA LYS A 6 -0.64 -1.26 12.67
C LYS A 6 -1.28 -0.95 14.03
N ASN A 7 -2.20 -1.80 14.47
CA ASN A 7 -2.91 -1.61 15.74
C ASN A 7 -1.96 -1.78 16.94
N ALA A 8 -1.02 -2.72 16.88
CA ALA A 8 0.01 -2.90 17.92
C ALA A 8 0.91 -1.66 18.04
N ILE A 9 1.36 -1.11 16.92
CA ILE A 9 2.13 0.15 16.90
C ILE A 9 1.32 1.30 17.50
N LEU A 10 0.05 1.45 17.10
CA LEU A 10 -0.82 2.50 17.61
C LEU A 10 -1.07 2.34 19.13
N PHE A 11 -1.20 1.11 19.60
CA PHE A 11 -1.37 0.81 21.02
C PHE A 11 -0.15 1.19 21.86
N ILE A 12 1.07 0.87 21.39
CA ILE A 12 2.31 1.26 22.05
C ILE A 12 2.42 2.79 22.12
N ILE A 13 2.13 3.48 21.01
CA ILE A 13 2.10 4.94 20.97
C ILE A 13 1.10 5.49 21.99
N ALA A 14 -0.09 4.90 22.10
CA ALA A 14 -1.11 5.32 23.06
C ALA A 14 -0.67 5.11 24.52
N ILE A 15 0.01 4.00 24.83
CA ILE A 15 0.57 3.73 26.16
C ILE A 15 1.55 4.83 26.60
N ILE A 16 2.29 5.42 25.67
CA ILE A 16 3.24 6.51 25.97
C ILE A 16 2.53 7.86 26.05
N LEU A 17 1.66 8.14 25.07
CA LEU A 17 1.00 9.44 24.94
C LEU A 17 0.02 9.73 26.08
N VAL A 18 -0.76 8.74 26.51
CA VAL A 18 -1.82 8.97 27.52
C VAL A 18 -1.23 9.39 28.87
N PRO A 19 -0.28 8.64 29.49
CA PRO A 19 0.31 9.04 30.76
C PRO A 19 1.05 10.38 30.65
N LEU A 20 1.77 10.60 29.55
CA LEU A 20 2.48 11.86 29.33
C LEU A 20 1.47 13.03 29.27
N SER A 21 0.35 12.86 28.56
CA SER A 21 -0.71 13.88 28.48
C SER A 21 -1.37 14.14 29.83
N VAL A 22 -1.67 13.09 30.60
CA VAL A 22 -2.30 13.22 31.92
C VAL A 22 -1.35 13.86 32.93
N ALA A 23 -0.08 13.47 32.94
CA ALA A 23 0.94 14.03 33.81
C ALA A 23 1.17 15.52 33.51
N ASN A 24 1.19 15.89 32.22
CA ASN A 24 1.45 17.26 31.76
C ASN A 24 0.17 18.01 31.36
N ARG A 25 -0.93 17.77 32.10
CA ARG A 25 -2.18 18.51 31.96
C ARG A 25 -2.09 19.96 32.47
N HIS A 26 -1.10 20.22 33.31
CA HIS A 26 -0.82 21.55 33.83
C HIS A 26 -0.06 22.37 32.77
N PRO A 27 -0.18 23.71 32.80
CA PRO A 27 0.61 24.57 31.93
C PRO A 27 2.11 24.38 32.22
N VAL A 28 2.90 24.16 31.17
CA VAL A 28 4.36 24.08 31.27
C VAL A 28 4.99 25.09 30.31
N THR A 29 6.18 25.56 30.63
CA THR A 29 6.98 26.38 29.70
C THR A 29 7.84 25.46 28.84
N LEU A 30 7.64 25.51 27.53
CA LEU A 30 8.43 24.76 26.57
C LEU A 30 9.50 25.68 25.96
N ALA A 31 10.75 25.44 26.32
CA ALA A 31 11.90 26.08 25.68
C ALA A 31 12.29 25.32 24.40
N LEU A 32 12.26 26.00 23.26
CA LEU A 32 12.66 25.45 21.95
C LEU A 32 14.14 25.74 21.64
N ASN A 33 14.80 26.59 22.43
CA ASN A 33 16.22 26.89 22.27
C ASN A 33 17.08 25.89 23.08
N PRO A 34 17.91 25.05 22.42
CA PRO A 34 18.73 24.06 23.10
C PRO A 34 20.00 24.63 23.76
N PHE A 35 20.35 25.90 23.48
CA PHE A 35 21.57 26.55 24.00
C PHE A 35 21.28 27.56 25.11
N ASP A 36 20.11 28.20 25.08
CA ASP A 36 19.66 29.12 26.12
C ASP A 36 18.19 28.84 26.47
N PRO A 37 17.92 28.05 27.53
CA PRO A 37 16.55 27.75 27.95
C PRO A 37 15.79 28.94 28.52
N GLN A 38 16.46 30.05 28.82
CA GLN A 38 15.82 31.27 29.34
C GLN A 38 15.47 32.25 28.21
N ASP A 39 15.75 31.91 26.95
CA ASP A 39 15.44 32.75 25.80
C ASP A 39 13.92 32.88 25.61
N PRO A 40 13.33 34.08 25.80
CA PRO A 40 11.89 34.28 25.69
C PRO A 40 11.39 34.28 24.23
N ARG A 41 12.28 34.38 23.24
CA ARG A 41 11.90 34.44 21.80
C ARG A 41 11.53 33.07 21.24
N LEU A 42 12.11 32.03 21.81
CA LEU A 42 11.92 30.63 21.42
C LEU A 42 11.29 29.81 22.57
N SER A 43 10.59 30.47 23.48
CA SER A 43 9.88 29.82 24.58
C SER A 43 8.38 29.99 24.42
N ILE A 44 7.65 28.90 24.58
CA ILE A 44 6.19 28.89 24.58
C ILE A 44 5.74 28.66 26.02
N THR A 45 5.19 29.70 26.63
CA THR A 45 4.75 29.69 28.03
C THR A 45 3.28 29.25 28.15
N ASP A 46 2.93 28.66 29.28
CA ASP A 46 1.56 28.31 29.68
C ASP A 46 0.78 27.40 28.74
N ILE A 47 1.46 26.50 28.03
CA ILE A 47 0.81 25.47 27.19
C ILE A 47 0.94 24.09 27.85
N PRO A 48 -0.16 23.36 28.05
CA PRO A 48 -0.09 21.94 28.40
C PRO A 48 0.63 21.14 27.32
N LEU A 49 1.60 20.31 27.73
CA LEU A 49 2.51 19.62 26.81
C LEU A 49 1.78 18.71 25.79
N PHE A 50 0.60 18.21 26.15
CA PHE A 50 -0.19 17.36 25.25
C PHE A 50 -0.52 18.07 23.93
N TRP A 51 -0.81 19.38 23.94
CA TRP A 51 -1.12 20.13 22.72
C TRP A 51 0.05 20.11 21.73
N VAL A 52 1.26 20.33 22.24
CA VAL A 52 2.49 20.33 21.43
C VAL A 52 2.73 18.95 20.83
N ILE A 53 2.57 17.90 21.64
CA ILE A 53 2.81 16.53 21.19
C ILE A 53 1.78 16.08 20.16
N PHE A 54 0.49 16.36 20.38
CA PHE A 54 -0.54 16.05 19.40
C PHE A 54 -0.39 16.85 18.12
N ALA A 55 0.00 18.13 18.20
CA ALA A 55 0.28 18.94 17.02
C ALA A 55 1.48 18.39 16.21
N SER A 56 2.57 18.04 16.90
CA SER A 56 3.75 17.41 16.28
C SER A 56 3.43 16.07 15.64
N LEU A 57 2.68 15.21 16.34
CA LEU A 57 2.22 13.93 15.82
C LEU A 57 1.31 14.11 14.60
N GLY A 58 0.35 15.04 14.68
CA GLY A 58 -0.55 15.38 13.58
C GLY A 58 0.20 15.88 12.35
N ALA A 59 1.17 16.78 12.55
CA ALA A 59 2.05 17.25 11.49
C ALA A 59 2.83 16.09 10.85
N GLY A 60 3.39 15.20 11.66
CA GLY A 60 4.07 13.99 11.18
C GLY A 60 3.17 13.07 10.35
N ILE A 61 1.92 12.87 10.78
CA ILE A 61 0.93 12.08 10.02
C ILE A 61 0.60 12.74 8.69
N ILE A 62 0.42 14.07 8.65
CA ILE A 62 0.13 14.81 7.42
C ILE A 62 1.31 14.67 6.45
N VAL A 63 2.53 14.94 6.91
CA VAL A 63 3.75 14.85 6.08
C VAL A 63 3.95 13.42 5.58
N GLY A 64 3.81 12.42 6.45
CA GLY A 64 3.90 11.01 6.08
C GLY A 64 2.81 10.59 5.09
N GLY A 65 1.59 11.10 5.28
CA GLY A 65 0.44 10.88 4.39
C GLY A 65 0.68 11.47 3.00
N ILE A 66 1.19 12.71 2.91
CA ILE A 66 1.58 13.35 1.66
C ILE A 66 2.68 12.54 0.96
N GLY A 67 3.72 12.14 1.69
CA GLY A 67 4.81 11.32 1.14
C GLY A 67 4.32 9.97 0.60
N ALA A 68 3.46 9.28 1.35
CA ALA A 68 2.83 8.03 0.91
C ALA A 68 1.94 8.25 -0.33
N TRP A 69 1.18 9.35 -0.36
CA TRP A 69 0.31 9.71 -1.46
C TRP A 69 1.08 9.98 -2.76
N MET A 70 2.19 10.73 -2.67
CA MET A 70 3.11 10.98 -3.79
C MET A 70 3.72 9.67 -4.31
N LYS A 71 4.20 8.78 -3.42
CA LYS A 71 4.75 7.47 -3.80
C LYS A 71 3.72 6.62 -4.54
N GLN A 72 2.49 6.56 -4.05
CA GLN A 72 1.41 5.81 -4.70
C GLN A 72 0.86 6.49 -5.96
N GLY A 73 1.09 7.80 -6.14
CA GLY A 73 0.65 8.57 -7.31
C GLY A 73 1.15 8.01 -8.64
N LYS A 74 2.43 7.60 -8.71
CA LYS A 74 3.05 7.04 -9.91
C LYS A 74 2.38 5.72 -10.36
N TRP A 75 1.99 4.87 -9.42
CA TRP A 75 1.34 3.58 -9.69
C TRP A 75 -0.07 3.73 -10.27
N ARG A 76 -0.73 4.87 -10.08
CA ARG A 76 -2.06 5.12 -10.66
C ARG A 76 -2.03 5.24 -12.18
N LYS A 77 -0.97 5.82 -12.73
CA LYS A 77 -0.78 5.92 -14.19
C LYS A 77 -0.40 4.56 -14.77
N GLU A 78 0.52 3.88 -14.11
CA GLU A 78 1.03 2.60 -14.60
C GLU A 78 -0.02 1.48 -14.54
N ALA A 79 -0.87 1.45 -13.51
CA ALA A 79 -2.00 0.53 -13.44
C ALA A 79 -3.02 0.75 -14.57
N ARG A 80 -3.19 2.00 -15.05
CA ARG A 80 -4.10 2.30 -16.17
C ARG A 80 -3.52 1.84 -17.50
N VAL A 81 -2.22 2.02 -17.71
CA VAL A 81 -1.51 1.59 -18.93
C VAL A 81 -1.47 0.07 -19.01
N LYS A 82 -1.03 -0.62 -17.95
CA LYS A 82 -1.00 -2.09 -17.91
C LYS A 82 -2.39 -2.71 -18.08
N ARG A 83 -3.45 -2.06 -17.55
CA ARG A 83 -4.83 -2.50 -17.80
C ARG A 83 -5.28 -2.32 -19.26
N ARG A 84 -4.75 -1.35 -20.00
CA ARG A 84 -5.05 -1.16 -21.43
C ARG A 84 -4.35 -2.25 -22.24
N GLU A 85 -3.04 -2.38 -22.07
CA GLU A 85 -2.22 -3.40 -22.74
C GLU A 85 -2.77 -4.82 -22.50
N ALA A 86 -3.15 -5.16 -21.27
CA ALA A 86 -3.75 -6.46 -20.98
C ALA A 86 -5.08 -6.68 -21.74
N ARG A 87 -5.93 -5.65 -21.89
CA ARG A 87 -7.17 -5.78 -22.65
C ARG A 87 -6.92 -5.96 -24.15
N ASP A 88 -5.92 -5.26 -24.67
CA ASP A 88 -5.60 -5.33 -26.09
C ASP A 88 -5.01 -6.70 -26.43
N LEU A 89 -4.08 -7.21 -25.60
CA LEU A 89 -3.56 -8.58 -25.70
C LEU A 89 -4.66 -9.66 -25.56
N HIS A 90 -5.62 -9.47 -24.65
CA HIS A 90 -6.74 -10.40 -24.52
C HIS A 90 -7.61 -10.42 -25.78
N LYS A 91 -7.89 -9.25 -26.38
CA LYS A 91 -8.64 -9.18 -27.64
C LYS A 91 -7.93 -9.87 -28.79
N GLU A 92 -6.63 -9.67 -28.92
CA GLU A 92 -5.83 -10.34 -29.96
C GLU A 92 -5.82 -11.86 -29.75
N ALA A 93 -5.68 -12.33 -28.51
CA ALA A 93 -5.74 -13.74 -28.18
C ALA A 93 -7.13 -14.36 -28.49
N ASP A 94 -8.21 -13.63 -28.20
CA ASP A 94 -9.57 -14.07 -28.50
C ASP A 94 -9.83 -14.10 -30.01
N GLN A 95 -9.37 -13.10 -30.76
CA GLN A 95 -9.44 -13.09 -32.23
C GLN A 95 -8.67 -14.25 -32.86
N LEU A 96 -7.44 -14.51 -32.39
CA LEU A 96 -6.65 -15.65 -32.87
C LEU A 96 -7.33 -16.99 -32.55
N ARG A 97 -7.97 -17.10 -31.39
CA ARG A 97 -8.77 -18.28 -31.02
C ARG A 97 -9.99 -18.45 -31.92
N GLU A 98 -10.72 -17.38 -32.21
CA GLU A 98 -11.87 -17.42 -33.12
C GLU A 98 -11.45 -17.83 -34.53
N ILE A 99 -10.35 -17.29 -35.05
CA ILE A 99 -9.80 -17.67 -36.37
C ILE A 99 -9.37 -19.14 -36.36
N ALA A 100 -8.68 -19.62 -35.33
CA ALA A 100 -8.27 -21.02 -35.22
C ALA A 100 -9.49 -21.96 -35.16
N ASN A 101 -10.55 -21.57 -34.45
CA ASN A 101 -11.79 -22.34 -34.35
C ASN A 101 -12.58 -22.35 -35.67
N GLN A 102 -12.52 -21.27 -36.46
CA GLN A 102 -13.10 -21.20 -37.81
C GLN A 102 -12.28 -21.98 -38.85
N GLN A 103 -10.96 -22.09 -38.65
CA GLN A 103 -10.05 -22.87 -39.50
C GLN A 103 -10.05 -24.36 -39.18
N THR A 104 -10.87 -24.84 -38.24
CA THR A 104 -11.03 -26.29 -38.03
C THR A 104 -11.85 -26.86 -39.20
N PRO A 105 -11.24 -27.58 -40.16
CA PRO A 105 -12.01 -28.29 -41.16
C PRO A 105 -12.67 -29.48 -40.46
N SER A 106 -13.81 -29.92 -41.00
CA SER A 106 -14.58 -31.12 -40.69
C SER A 106 -13.82 -32.25 -39.96
N PRO A 107 -14.49 -32.99 -39.05
CA PRO A 107 -13.89 -33.99 -38.18
C PRO A 107 -12.94 -34.91 -38.96
N VAL A 108 -11.65 -34.79 -38.69
CA VAL A 108 -10.64 -35.70 -39.23
C VAL A 108 -10.97 -37.09 -38.68
N PRO A 109 -11.22 -38.10 -39.53
CA PRO A 109 -11.40 -39.47 -39.06
C PRO A 109 -10.16 -39.85 -38.26
N GLY A 110 -10.36 -40.25 -37.00
CA GLY A 110 -9.27 -40.61 -36.09
C GLY A 110 -8.30 -41.57 -36.77
N LEU A 111 -7.00 -41.30 -36.61
CA LEU A 111 -5.94 -42.21 -37.03
C LEU A 111 -6.29 -43.62 -36.52
N ALA A 112 -6.48 -44.54 -37.47
CA ALA A 112 -6.77 -45.93 -37.18
C ALA A 112 -5.66 -46.48 -36.25
N ALA A 113 -6.08 -47.06 -35.14
CA ALA A 113 -5.18 -47.67 -34.17
C ALA A 113 -4.24 -48.67 -34.86
N PRO A 114 -2.96 -48.75 -34.47
CA PRO A 114 -2.01 -49.63 -35.13
C PRO A 114 -2.49 -51.07 -34.96
N ALA A 115 -2.73 -51.74 -36.10
CA ALA A 115 -3.17 -53.12 -36.15
C ALA A 115 -2.17 -54.00 -35.39
N GLY A 116 -2.62 -54.56 -34.27
CA GLY A 116 -1.87 -55.48 -33.44
C GLY A 116 -1.42 -56.71 -34.23
N LYS A 117 -0.16 -57.06 -34.00
CA LYS A 117 0.62 -58.19 -34.55
C LYS A 117 -0.18 -59.48 -34.80
N ARG A 118 0.09 -60.08 -35.96
CA ARG A 118 -0.18 -61.49 -36.32
C ARG A 118 0.25 -62.46 -35.20
N PRO A 119 -0.57 -63.45 -34.82
CA PRO A 119 -0.08 -64.61 -34.09
C PRO A 119 0.62 -65.56 -35.06
N ALA A 120 1.81 -66.02 -34.66
CA ALA A 120 2.48 -67.17 -35.24
C ALA A 120 1.81 -68.45 -34.70
N ALA A 121 1.45 -69.36 -35.61
CA ALA A 121 1.25 -70.78 -35.36
C ALA A 121 1.50 -71.53 -36.67
#